data_AF-A0A971AAN7-F1
#
_entry.id   AF-A0A971AAN7-F1
#
_cell.length_a   1.000
_cell.length_b   1.000
_cell.length_c   1.000
_cell.angle_alpha   90.00
_cell.angle_beta   90.00
_cell.angle_gamma   90.00
#
_symmetry.space_group_name_H-M   'P 1'
#
loop_
_entity.id
_entity.type
_entity.pdbx_description
1 polymer ?
#
loop_
_entity_poly.entity_id
_entity_poly.type
_entity_poly.pdbx_seq_one_letter_code
_entity_poly.pdbx_strand_id
1 'polypeptide(L)'
;MLAWLRQPGSVLLLGQAWGAGAPALGLRDPERLLITSDPTQVPDLVEAAEAEVQRGRYVAGYVSYEAGRAFGLTTHAPSGFTPLVWLAVYPPGNVVTLSPTDLQVQSAPSLAAIAPVLNVDREQYEQAIA
;
A
#
# COMPACT_ATOMS: atom_id res chain seq x y z
N MET A 1 15.56 7.07 -13.18
CA MET A 1 14.32 6.47 -12.61
C MET A 1 14.18 5.03 -13.08
N LEU A 2 13.93 4.09 -12.17
CA LEU A 2 13.91 2.64 -12.44
C LEU A 2 12.76 2.26 -13.38
N ALA A 3 13.06 1.87 -14.62
CA ALA A 3 12.05 1.62 -15.67
C ALA A 3 11.06 0.49 -15.30
N TRP A 4 11.50 -0.48 -14.51
CA TRP A 4 10.67 -1.60 -14.07
C TRP A 4 9.52 -1.16 -13.15
N LEU A 5 9.64 -0.04 -12.42
CA LEU A 5 8.56 0.48 -11.57
C LEU A 5 7.29 0.84 -12.35
N ARG A 6 7.40 1.04 -13.67
CA ARG A 6 6.25 1.31 -14.54
C ARG A 6 5.53 0.04 -14.99
N GLN A 7 6.09 -1.14 -14.72
CA GLN A 7 5.46 -2.40 -15.09
C GLN A 7 4.31 -2.70 -14.12
N PRO A 8 3.14 -3.13 -14.62
CA PRO A 8 2.02 -3.54 -13.79
C PRO A 8 2.44 -4.56 -12.73
N GLY A 9 1.90 -4.41 -11.52
CA GLY A 9 2.22 -5.31 -10.42
C GLY A 9 3.56 -5.03 -9.74
N SER A 10 4.25 -3.94 -10.08
CA SER A 10 5.42 -3.48 -9.33
C SER A 10 5.00 -2.74 -8.05
N VAL A 11 5.75 -2.94 -6.96
CA VAL A 11 5.53 -2.26 -5.69
C VAL A 11 6.82 -1.55 -5.26
N LEU A 12 6.68 -0.32 -4.78
CA LEU A 12 7.74 0.45 -4.12
C LEU A 12 7.28 0.78 -2.70
N LEU A 13 8.05 0.32 -1.72
CA LEU A 13 7.86 0.69 -0.32
C LEU A 13 8.99 1.63 0.08
N LEU A 14 8.63 2.83 0.54
CA LEU A 14 9.56 3.82 1.08
C LEU A 14 9.39 3.85 2.60
N GLY A 15 10.49 3.75 3.35
CA GLY A 15 10.43 3.75 4.80
C GLY A 15 11.73 3.29 5.44
N GLN A 16 11.70 3.06 6.75
CA GLN A 16 12.84 2.53 7.48
C GLN A 16 12.53 1.12 7.97
N ALA A 17 13.56 0.39 8.40
CA ALA A 17 13.44 -0.96 8.97
C ALA A 17 12.94 -2.07 8.02
N TRP A 18 13.10 -1.91 6.71
CA TRP A 18 12.90 -3.00 5.75
C TRP A 18 14.13 -3.91 5.71
N GLY A 19 13.96 -5.22 5.90
CA GLY A 19 15.06 -6.19 5.82
C GLY A 19 16.25 -5.79 6.72
N ALA A 20 17.44 -5.62 6.12
CA ALA A 20 18.66 -5.18 6.80
C ALA A 20 18.72 -3.66 7.09
N GLY A 21 17.56 -3.00 7.29
CA GLY A 21 17.48 -1.55 7.52
C GLY A 21 17.53 -0.70 6.25
N ALA A 22 17.11 -1.24 5.11
CA ALA A 22 17.11 -0.51 3.85
C ALA A 22 16.07 0.64 3.86
N PRO A 23 16.38 1.79 3.23
CA PRO A 23 15.47 2.94 3.17
C PRO A 23 14.33 2.78 2.15
N ALA A 24 14.40 1.77 1.29
CA ALA A 24 13.35 1.42 0.36
C ALA A 24 13.45 -0.04 -0.10
N LEU A 25 12.29 -0.61 -0.46
CA LEU A 25 12.15 -1.94 -1.02
C LEU A 25 11.39 -1.87 -2.35
N GLY A 26 11.94 -2.51 -3.37
CA GLY A 26 11.31 -2.68 -4.67
C GLY A 26 10.93 -4.13 -4.91
N LEU A 27 9.70 -4.37 -5.37
CA LEU A 27 9.21 -5.69 -5.75
C LEU A 27 8.71 -5.64 -7.19
N ARG A 28 9.19 -6.55 -8.04
CA ARG A 28 8.92 -6.58 -9.49
C ARG A 28 8.51 -7.95 -9.96
N ASP A 29 7.93 -8.04 -11.16
CA ASP A 29 7.64 -9.31 -11.82
C ASP A 29 6.93 -10.33 -10.90
N PRO A 30 5.71 -10.01 -10.42
CA PRO A 30 4.98 -10.91 -9.51
C PRO A 30 4.61 -12.22 -10.20
N GLU A 31 4.67 -13.32 -9.46
CA GLU A 31 4.29 -14.66 -9.96
C GLU A 31 2.80 -14.92 -9.84
N ARG A 32 2.12 -14.24 -8.90
CA ARG A 32 0.70 -14.43 -8.63
C ARG A 32 0.08 -13.14 -8.10
N LEU A 33 -1.17 -12.89 -8.48
CA LEU A 33 -2.00 -11.82 -7.93
C LEU A 33 -3.17 -12.44 -7.16
N LEU A 34 -3.44 -11.89 -5.97
CA LEU A 34 -4.58 -12.19 -5.11
C LEU A 34 -5.46 -10.95 -5.11
N ILE A 35 -6.56 -10.98 -5.87
CA ILE A 35 -7.40 -9.82 -6.11
C ILE A 35 -8.86 -10.21 -5.91
N THR A 36 -9.61 -9.41 -5.16
CA THR A 36 -11.07 -9.56 -5.10
C THR A 36 -11.78 -8.24 -4.86
N SER A 37 -12.99 -8.11 -5.40
CA SER A 37 -13.98 -7.08 -5.05
C SER A 37 -15.15 -7.63 -4.24
N ASP A 38 -15.14 -8.94 -3.93
CA ASP A 38 -16.16 -9.63 -3.17
C ASP A 38 -15.70 -9.78 -1.70
N PRO A 39 -16.42 -9.16 -0.73
CA PRO A 39 -16.09 -9.29 0.68
C PRO A 39 -16.02 -10.75 1.16
N THR A 40 -16.82 -11.64 0.58
CA THR A 40 -16.87 -13.05 1.03
C THR A 40 -15.60 -13.82 0.72
N GLN A 41 -14.80 -13.35 -0.25
CA GLN A 41 -13.53 -13.97 -0.66
C GLN A 41 -12.31 -13.43 0.10
N VAL A 42 -12.47 -12.34 0.86
CA VAL A 42 -11.35 -11.68 1.56
C VAL A 42 -10.63 -12.62 2.53
N PRO A 43 -11.31 -13.41 3.39
CA PRO A 43 -10.63 -14.28 4.36
C PRO A 43 -9.72 -15.30 3.67
N ASP A 44 -10.23 -15.99 2.64
CA ASP A 44 -9.48 -17.00 1.89
C ASP A 44 -8.26 -16.40 1.18
N LEU A 45 -8.36 -15.17 0.67
CA LEU A 45 -7.24 -14.48 0.03
C LEU A 45 -6.16 -14.05 1.03
N VAL A 46 -6.55 -13.66 2.25
CA VAL A 46 -5.61 -13.36 3.33
C VAL A 46 -4.88 -14.64 3.77
N GLU A 47 -5.60 -15.76 3.95
CA GLU A 47 -4.98 -17.05 4.27
C GLU A 47 -4.04 -17.51 3.14
N ALA A 48 -4.43 -17.33 1.88
CA ALA A 48 -3.57 -17.63 0.74
C ALA A 48 -2.29 -16.77 0.75
N ALA A 49 -2.38 -15.48 1.09
CA ALA A 49 -1.22 -14.60 1.22
C ALA A 49 -0.27 -15.08 2.33
N GLU A 50 -0.81 -15.43 3.50
CA GLU A 50 -0.03 -15.97 4.62
C GLU A 50 0.68 -17.27 4.22
N ALA A 51 -0.01 -18.17 3.51
CA ALA A 51 0.58 -19.41 3.02
C ALA A 51 1.76 -19.19 2.06
N GLU A 52 1.72 -18.14 1.22
CA GLU A 52 2.86 -17.79 0.36
C GLU A 52 4.04 -17.23 1.17
N VAL A 53 3.77 -16.42 2.20
CA VAL A 53 4.81 -15.96 3.13
C VAL A 53 5.49 -17.13 3.84
N GLN A 54 4.72 -18.13 4.29
CA GLN A 54 5.30 -19.35 4.90
C GLN A 54 6.15 -20.18 3.94
N ARG A 55 5.95 -20.02 2.61
CA ARG A 55 6.80 -20.63 1.58
C ARG A 55 8.06 -19.80 1.26
N GLY A 56 8.33 -18.75 2.02
CA GLY A 56 9.46 -17.83 1.81
C GLY A 56 9.26 -16.86 0.65
N ARG A 57 8.01 -16.65 0.19
CA ARG A 57 7.68 -15.61 -0.79
C ARG A 57 7.42 -14.28 -0.08
N TYR A 58 7.52 -13.20 -0.84
CA TYR A 58 7.12 -11.88 -0.39
C TYR A 58 5.72 -11.58 -0.91
N VAL A 59 4.88 -10.96 -0.09
CA VAL A 59 3.55 -10.50 -0.51
C VAL A 59 3.46 -9.00 -0.23
N ALA A 60 3.05 -8.23 -1.23
CA ALA A 60 2.87 -6.78 -1.09
C ALA A 60 1.68 -6.27 -1.90
N GLY A 61 1.08 -5.19 -1.42
CA GLY A 61 -0.10 -4.58 -2.04
C GLY A 61 -0.94 -3.85 -0.99
N TYR A 62 -2.26 -3.87 -1.15
CA TYR A 62 -3.19 -3.23 -0.21
C TYR A 62 -4.41 -4.10 0.09
N VAL A 63 -5.01 -3.81 1.24
CA VAL A 63 -6.34 -4.25 1.63
C VAL A 63 -7.12 -2.98 1.95
N SER A 64 -8.26 -2.79 1.29
CA SER A 64 -9.09 -1.61 1.48
C SER A 64 -9.78 -1.66 2.86
N TYR A 65 -10.18 -0.49 3.35
CA TYR A 65 -10.90 -0.40 4.62
C TYR A 65 -12.21 -1.23 4.59
N GLU A 66 -12.93 -1.18 3.46
CA GLU A 66 -14.19 -1.89 3.22
C GLU A 66 -14.05 -3.41 3.21
N ALA A 67 -12.83 -3.95 3.01
CA ALA A 67 -12.57 -5.38 3.17
C ALA A 67 -12.85 -5.86 4.60
N GLY A 68 -12.79 -4.94 5.59
CA GLY A 68 -13.18 -5.19 6.98
C GLY A 68 -14.59 -5.75 7.16
N ARG A 69 -15.50 -5.51 6.20
CA ARG A 69 -16.86 -6.08 6.20
C ARG A 69 -16.86 -7.60 6.25
N ALA A 70 -15.87 -8.24 5.63
CA ALA A 70 -15.69 -9.69 5.67
C ALA A 70 -15.50 -10.25 7.09
N PHE A 71 -15.03 -9.40 8.00
CA PHE A 71 -14.75 -9.73 9.39
C PHE A 71 -15.77 -9.11 10.36
N GLY A 72 -16.95 -8.70 9.85
CA GLY A 72 -18.03 -8.14 10.65
C GLY A 72 -17.85 -6.69 11.07
N LEU A 73 -16.88 -5.96 10.48
CA LEU A 73 -16.72 -4.53 10.75
C LEU A 73 -17.78 -3.71 9.99
N THR A 74 -18.22 -2.62 10.62
CA THR A 74 -19.08 -1.63 9.96
C THR A 74 -18.23 -0.78 9.01
N THR A 75 -18.53 -0.86 7.72
CA THR A 75 -17.82 -0.11 6.67
C THR A 75 -18.80 0.57 5.72
N HIS A 76 -18.31 1.46 4.89
CA HIS A 76 -19.04 1.91 3.71
C HIS A 76 -19.22 0.78 2.69
N ALA A 77 -20.12 0.99 1.73
CA ALA A 77 -20.23 0.11 0.57
C ALA A 77 -18.93 0.20 -0.28
N PRO A 78 -18.46 -0.90 -0.87
CA PRO A 78 -17.33 -0.87 -1.79
C PRO A 78 -17.57 0.13 -2.91
N SER A 79 -16.54 0.93 -3.24
CA SER A 79 -16.65 1.98 -4.26
C SER A 79 -16.87 1.45 -5.68
N GLY A 80 -16.52 0.17 -5.94
CA GLY A 80 -16.56 -0.47 -7.25
C GLY A 80 -15.44 -0.05 -8.21
N PHE A 81 -14.66 0.98 -7.88
CA PHE A 81 -13.54 1.47 -8.70
C PHE A 81 -12.24 0.70 -8.45
N THR A 82 -12.06 0.18 -7.23
CA THR A 82 -10.88 -0.57 -6.81
C THR A 82 -11.30 -1.89 -6.16
N PRO A 83 -10.50 -2.96 -6.31
CA PRO A 83 -10.73 -4.17 -5.55
C PRO A 83 -10.58 -3.91 -4.03
N LEU A 84 -11.21 -4.77 -3.23
CA LEU A 84 -11.10 -4.78 -1.78
C LEU A 84 -9.73 -5.30 -1.33
N VAL A 85 -9.18 -6.26 -2.08
CA VAL A 85 -7.84 -6.79 -1.86
C VAL A 85 -7.10 -6.73 -3.19
N TRP A 86 -5.88 -6.22 -3.17
CA TRP A 86 -4.93 -6.39 -4.25
C TRP A 86 -3.58 -6.70 -3.61
N LEU A 87 -3.17 -7.96 -3.68
CA LEU A 87 -1.88 -8.42 -3.18
C LEU A 87 -1.15 -9.16 -4.30
N ALA A 88 0.16 -8.94 -4.39
CA ALA A 88 1.03 -9.58 -5.37
C ALA A 88 2.08 -10.41 -4.64
N VAL A 89 2.37 -11.58 -5.19
CA VAL A 89 3.31 -12.57 -4.63
C VAL A 89 4.60 -12.54 -5.45
N TYR A 90 5.73 -12.46 -4.76
CA TYR A 90 7.05 -12.30 -5.37
C TYR A 90 8.04 -13.37 -4.88
N PRO A 91 8.85 -13.96 -5.77
CA PRO A 91 10.05 -14.69 -5.36
C PRO A 91 11.03 -13.77 -4.63
N PRO A 92 11.85 -14.30 -3.72
CA PRO A 92 12.98 -13.56 -3.13
C PRO A 92 13.88 -12.89 -4.16
N GLY A 93 14.10 -13.52 -5.32
CA GLY A 93 14.94 -12.98 -6.39
C GLY A 93 14.39 -11.72 -7.08
N ASN A 94 13.10 -11.41 -6.88
CA ASN A 94 12.47 -10.23 -7.46
C ASN A 94 12.23 -9.12 -6.44
N VAL A 95 12.82 -9.24 -5.26
CA VAL A 95 12.79 -8.22 -4.21
C VAL A 95 14.18 -7.58 -4.13
N VAL A 96 14.23 -6.26 -4.26
CA VAL A 96 15.47 -5.48 -4.25
C VAL A 96 15.41 -4.41 -3.18
N THR A 97 16.49 -4.28 -2.40
CA THR A 97 16.70 -3.11 -1.54
C THR A 97 17.21 -1.95 -2.39
N LEU A 98 16.63 -0.77 -2.19
CA LEU A 98 16.97 0.43 -2.94
C LEU A 98 17.57 1.47 -2.00
N SER A 99 18.64 2.12 -2.45
CA SER A 99 19.26 3.26 -1.78
C SER A 99 18.60 4.58 -2.21
N PRO A 100 18.80 5.69 -1.48
CA PRO A 100 18.31 7.00 -1.91
C PRO A 100 18.85 7.43 -3.28
N THR A 101 20.07 6.99 -3.62
CA THR A 101 20.70 7.25 -4.93
C THR A 101 19.96 6.55 -6.07
N ASP A 102 19.45 5.33 -5.84
CA ASP A 102 18.68 4.57 -6.84
C ASP A 102 17.34 5.23 -7.18
N LEU A 103 16.75 5.92 -6.20
CA LEU A 103 15.43 6.56 -6.34
C LEU A 103 15.48 7.91 -7.03
N GLN A 104 16.66 8.52 -7.22
CA GLN A 104 16.83 9.87 -7.76
C GLN A 104 15.78 10.84 -7.20
N VAL A 105 15.65 10.87 -5.87
CA VAL A 105 14.67 11.71 -5.18
C VAL A 105 14.94 13.16 -5.57
N GLN A 106 14.01 13.76 -6.32
CA GLN A 106 14.04 15.19 -6.56
C GLN A 106 13.81 15.89 -5.22
N SER A 107 14.60 16.94 -4.95
CA SER A 107 14.38 17.79 -3.79
C SER A 107 12.91 18.22 -3.76
N ALA A 108 12.22 17.96 -2.65
CA ALA A 108 10.86 18.42 -2.48
C ALA A 108 10.83 19.96 -2.68
N PRO A 109 9.80 20.50 -3.34
CA PRO A 109 9.63 21.95 -3.39
C PRO A 109 9.56 22.49 -1.97
N SER A 110 10.16 23.66 -1.74
CA SER A 110 10.15 24.31 -0.43
C SER A 110 8.70 24.53 0.03
N LEU A 111 8.34 23.97 1.19
CA LEU A 111 7.05 24.21 1.83
C LEU A 111 6.94 25.63 2.40
N ALA A 112 8.02 26.41 2.42
CA ALA A 112 8.03 27.78 2.93
C ALA A 112 7.09 28.73 2.16
N ALA A 113 6.70 28.36 0.93
CA ALA A 113 5.75 29.13 0.12
C ALA A 113 4.28 28.68 0.32
N ILE A 114 4.02 27.61 1.08
CA ILE A 114 2.65 27.12 1.33
C ILE A 114 2.11 27.84 2.56
N ALA A 115 1.10 28.69 2.35
CA ALA A 115 0.28 29.27 3.41
C ALA A 115 -1.01 28.45 3.54
N PRO A 116 -1.09 27.46 4.46
CA PRO A 116 -2.31 26.70 4.64
C PRO A 116 -3.44 27.63 5.10
N VAL A 117 -4.58 27.57 4.39
CA VAL A 117 -5.81 28.24 4.79
C VAL A 117 -6.71 27.18 5.41
N LEU A 118 -7.03 27.34 6.68
CA LEU A 118 -7.96 26.44 7.35
C LEU A 118 -9.37 26.70 6.84
N ASN A 119 -10.07 25.64 6.46
CA ASN A 119 -11.47 25.73 6.00
C ASN A 119 -12.46 25.87 7.17
N VAL A 120 -12.00 25.65 8.41
CA VAL A 120 -12.75 25.88 9.64
C VAL A 120 -11.83 26.56 10.64
N ASP A 121 -12.34 27.56 11.35
CA ASP A 121 -11.66 28.09 12.52
C ASP A 121 -11.93 27.23 13.77
N ARG A 122 -11.26 27.57 14.87
CA ARG A 122 -11.39 26.84 16.14
C ARG A 122 -12.83 26.84 16.65
N GLU A 123 -13.50 27.99 16.58
CA GLU A 123 -14.83 28.18 17.15
C GLU A 123 -15.87 27.34 16.37
N GLN A 124 -15.78 27.37 15.03
CA GLN A 124 -16.58 26.54 14.14
C GLN A 124 -16.38 25.04 14.39
N TYR A 125 -15.14 24.62 14.66
CA TYR A 125 -14.85 23.23 14.99
C TYR A 125 -15.48 22.84 16.34
N GLU A 126 -15.32 23.66 17.37
CA GLU A 126 -15.88 23.42 18.71
C GLU A 126 -17.42 23.33 18.68
N GLN A 127 -18.09 24.14 17.87
CA GLN A 127 -19.54 24.08 17.67
C GLN A 127 -20.01 22.79 16.96
N ALA A 128 -19.20 22.23 16.06
CA ALA A 128 -19.59 21.08 15.25
C ALA A 128 -19.49 19.73 15.99
N ILE A 129 -18.76 19.68 17.12
CA ILE A 129 -18.55 18.46 17.92
C ILE A 129 -19.28 18.46 19.26
N ALA A 130 -19.97 19.55 19.61
CA ALA A 130 -20.82 19.68 20.79
C ALA A 130 -22.22 19.11 20.55
#